data_AF-A0A6P0P8G4-F1
#
_entry.id   AF-A0A6P0P8G4-F1
#
_cell.length_a   1.000
_cell.length_b   1.000
_cell.length_c   1.000
_cell.angle_alpha   90.00
_cell.angle_beta   90.00
_cell.angle_gamma   90.00
#
_symmetry.space_group_name_H-M   'P 1'
#
loop_
_entity.id
_entity.type
_entity.pdbx_description
1 polymer ?
#
loop_
_entity_poly.entity_id
_entity_poly.type
_entity_poly.pdbx_seq_one_letter_code
_entity_poly.pdbx_strand_id
1 'polypeptide(L)'
;MRYDFLDELQEYADLTNEVEKQIRLTREMTEIELRLAIAEPAARNGVTFEKGLVEQIIHDFYQQAGSLPLLQYTLDLLWREDKPSENNRVLNIATYQNIGGVSGALQKQANNIYNKELNDVERKAAEKIFIELIDLKVKEPISRRVNQSQFRNNETIKKVLGKLIDNRLLVSGRYRSTVEVAHEELLRSWQVFQELIHEKEEVIILRNRLFSDAQQWQRLKEENNSKAEDELWVGYKLERFHGLIDQEEFSSFNEESKKFIQASDERQKQLDNEKEEKRQQELKIERTERELANQLLEKEKTKSKFLFTLVIATILIFLAGVLGWLVWQGKQQERMLQVIIDIHRDELEIEKIDLPILTKFIERAKESEKKGNIQNAISSYNNVRSITSLAQKKINDDFPINPNKYQNIQKYQDISRYSKYKKRLAEFKAIKEQVNDLLVNILSKDSIPKLESYLKEKKYGKKKVESKPSDFEYQFTEGALQETYKILIIYLGADINKSGYIGNQKEAEIMPREILLKIE
;
A
#
# COMPACT_ATOMS: atom_id res chain seq x y z
N MET A 1 -7.14 14.50 -38.08
CA MET A 1 -6.60 13.73 -36.93
C MET A 1 -7.09 14.41 -35.67
N ARG A 2 -7.43 13.68 -34.59
CA ARG A 2 -7.76 14.36 -33.31
C ARG A 2 -6.47 14.96 -32.75
N TYR A 3 -6.56 16.13 -32.11
CA TYR A 3 -5.40 16.91 -31.67
C TYR A 3 -4.55 16.18 -30.61
N ASP A 4 -5.19 15.39 -29.75
CA ASP A 4 -4.58 14.59 -28.69
C ASP A 4 -3.69 13.43 -29.17
N PHE A 5 -3.62 13.17 -30.48
CA PHE A 5 -2.75 12.17 -31.10
C PHE A 5 -1.58 12.78 -31.88
N LEU A 6 -1.42 14.11 -31.85
CA LEU A 6 -0.28 14.76 -32.53
C LEU A 6 1.06 14.41 -31.87
N ASP A 7 1.06 14.13 -30.56
CA ASP A 7 2.29 13.76 -29.83
C ASP A 7 2.84 12.41 -30.29
N GLU A 8 1.98 11.48 -30.72
CA GLU A 8 2.37 10.16 -31.24
C GLU A 8 3.09 10.25 -32.59
N LEU A 9 2.94 11.36 -33.32
CA LEU A 9 3.63 11.57 -34.60
C LEU A 9 5.14 11.77 -34.41
N GLN A 10 5.58 12.21 -33.22
CA GLN A 10 6.99 12.48 -32.93
C GLN A 10 7.89 11.26 -33.14
N GLU A 11 7.34 10.05 -33.05
CA GLU A 11 8.06 8.80 -33.32
C GLU A 11 8.37 8.58 -34.81
N TYR A 12 7.73 9.34 -35.71
CA TYR A 12 7.82 9.19 -37.17
C TYR A 12 8.21 10.51 -37.84
N ALA A 13 9.52 10.74 -37.96
CA ALA A 13 10.08 12.01 -38.47
C ALA A 13 9.57 12.38 -39.88
N ASP A 14 9.57 11.45 -40.83
CA ASP A 14 9.13 11.72 -42.20
C ASP A 14 7.64 12.07 -42.28
N LEU A 15 6.81 11.40 -41.48
CA LEU A 15 5.37 11.66 -41.42
C LEU A 15 5.09 13.03 -40.76
N THR A 16 5.82 13.35 -39.69
CA THR A 16 5.71 14.66 -39.02
C THR A 16 6.01 15.80 -39.99
N ASN A 17 7.09 15.69 -40.77
CA ASN A 17 7.46 16.70 -41.76
C ASN A 17 6.39 16.94 -42.84
N GLU A 18 5.67 15.90 -43.27
CA GLU A 18 4.59 16.05 -44.24
C GLU A 18 3.29 16.57 -43.62
N VAL A 19 2.98 16.14 -42.39
CA VAL A 19 1.81 16.60 -41.65
C VAL A 19 1.93 18.09 -41.32
N GLU A 20 3.10 18.54 -40.84
CA GLU A 20 3.36 19.96 -40.52
C GLU A 20 3.06 20.91 -41.69
N LYS A 21 3.38 20.50 -42.93
CA LYS A 21 3.11 21.29 -44.15
C LYS A 21 1.60 21.45 -44.43
N GLN A 22 0.77 20.54 -43.92
CA GLN A 22 -0.65 20.45 -44.25
C GLN A 22 -1.60 20.68 -43.08
N ILE A 23 -1.12 20.86 -41.85
CA ILE A 23 -1.99 21.18 -40.71
C ILE A 23 -2.78 22.47 -41.03
N ARG A 24 -4.10 22.35 -40.93
CA ARG A 24 -5.04 23.47 -40.97
C ARG A 24 -5.78 23.45 -39.65
N LEU A 25 -5.58 24.50 -38.85
CA LEU A 25 -6.30 24.64 -37.59
C LEU A 25 -7.74 25.05 -37.87
N THR A 26 -8.69 24.20 -37.48
CA THR A 26 -10.11 24.55 -37.42
C THR A 26 -10.37 25.21 -36.08
N ARG A 27 -10.71 26.50 -36.09
CA ARG A 27 -11.15 27.21 -34.88
C ARG A 27 -12.60 26.84 -34.54
N GLU A 28 -12.96 27.08 -33.29
CA GLU A 28 -14.36 27.02 -32.87
C GLU A 28 -15.22 28.03 -33.66
N MET A 29 -16.48 27.67 -33.86
CA MET A 29 -17.46 28.57 -34.47
C MET A 29 -17.74 29.72 -33.51
N THR A 30 -17.76 30.94 -34.06
CA THR A 30 -18.32 32.10 -33.35
C THR A 30 -19.82 31.91 -33.15
N GLU A 31 -20.41 32.66 -32.22
CA GLU A 31 -21.85 32.67 -31.99
C GLU A 31 -22.64 32.92 -33.29
N ILE A 32 -22.15 33.83 -34.15
CA ILE A 32 -22.79 34.17 -35.42
C ILE A 32 -22.73 32.98 -36.39
N GLU A 33 -21.58 32.33 -36.51
CA GLU A 33 -21.41 31.15 -37.37
C GLU A 33 -22.27 29.98 -36.89
N LEU A 34 -22.33 29.77 -35.58
CA LEU A 34 -23.16 28.74 -34.97
C LEU A 34 -24.66 29.01 -35.21
N ARG A 35 -25.09 30.25 -35.04
CA ARG A 35 -26.46 30.69 -35.36
C ARG A 35 -26.81 30.41 -36.81
N LEU A 36 -25.93 30.75 -37.74
CA LEU A 36 -26.13 30.47 -39.16
C LEU A 36 -26.18 28.96 -39.43
N ALA A 37 -25.29 28.18 -38.81
CA ALA A 37 -25.26 26.73 -38.93
C ALA A 37 -26.55 26.06 -38.41
N ILE A 38 -27.20 26.63 -37.40
CA ILE A 38 -28.48 26.14 -36.86
C ILE A 38 -29.66 26.61 -37.73
N ALA A 39 -29.73 27.92 -38.03
CA ALA A 39 -30.92 28.54 -38.60
C ALA A 39 -31.02 28.40 -40.12
N GLU A 40 -29.92 28.53 -40.88
CA GLU A 40 -29.98 28.51 -42.34
C GLU A 40 -30.47 27.17 -42.91
N PRO A 41 -30.04 25.99 -42.44
CA PRO A 41 -30.52 24.73 -42.99
C PRO A 41 -32.04 24.58 -42.84
N ALA A 42 -32.62 25.02 -41.73
CA ALA A 42 -34.07 25.03 -41.52
C ALA A 42 -34.75 26.03 -42.47
N ALA A 43 -34.25 27.27 -42.54
CA ALA A 43 -34.83 28.32 -43.37
C ALA A 43 -34.87 27.94 -44.86
N ARG A 44 -33.80 27.30 -45.38
CA ARG A 44 -33.73 26.80 -46.76
C ARG A 44 -34.78 25.72 -47.08
N ASN A 45 -35.34 25.08 -46.06
CA ASN A 45 -36.39 24.07 -46.18
C ASN A 45 -37.78 24.58 -45.73
N GLY A 46 -37.95 25.90 -45.56
CA GLY A 46 -39.23 26.50 -45.17
C GLY A 46 -39.62 26.24 -43.71
N VAL A 47 -38.63 25.96 -42.85
CA VAL A 47 -38.80 25.68 -41.42
C VAL A 47 -38.27 26.87 -40.63
N THR A 48 -39.02 27.32 -39.63
CA THR A 48 -38.59 28.37 -38.72
C THR A 48 -38.48 27.86 -37.29
N PHE A 49 -37.77 28.61 -36.45
CA PHE A 49 -37.70 28.37 -35.01
C PHE A 49 -38.62 29.35 -34.29
N GLU A 50 -39.24 28.91 -33.19
CA GLU A 50 -39.92 29.81 -32.26
C GLU A 50 -38.96 30.90 -31.77
N LYS A 51 -39.48 32.11 -31.54
CA LYS A 51 -38.68 33.25 -31.09
C LYS A 51 -37.93 32.90 -29.79
N GLY A 52 -36.61 33.10 -29.77
CA GLY A 52 -35.76 32.85 -28.61
C GLY A 52 -35.17 31.43 -28.56
N LEU A 53 -35.66 30.49 -29.38
CA LEU A 53 -35.17 29.11 -29.34
C LEU A 53 -33.73 28.99 -29.86
N VAL A 54 -33.35 29.71 -30.92
CA VAL A 54 -31.98 29.66 -31.43
C VAL A 54 -31.00 30.23 -30.40
N GLU A 55 -31.36 31.31 -29.72
CA GLU A 55 -30.59 31.88 -28.61
C GLU A 55 -30.43 30.88 -27.46
N GLN A 56 -31.51 30.19 -27.08
CA GLN A 56 -31.46 29.16 -26.05
C GLN A 56 -30.55 27.99 -26.44
N ILE A 57 -30.66 27.49 -27.68
CA ILE A 57 -29.81 26.40 -28.19
C ILE A 57 -28.33 26.78 -28.14
N ILE A 58 -27.99 28.01 -28.56
CA ILE A 58 -26.61 28.49 -28.53
C ILE A 58 -26.11 28.65 -27.09
N HIS A 59 -26.95 29.17 -26.19
CA HIS A 59 -26.61 29.27 -24.78
C HIS A 59 -26.29 27.89 -24.19
N ASP A 60 -27.17 26.91 -24.40
CA ASP A 60 -27.01 25.55 -23.89
C ASP A 60 -25.76 24.86 -24.48
N PHE A 61 -25.44 25.12 -25.75
CA PHE A 61 -24.25 24.61 -26.42
C PHE A 61 -22.94 25.05 -25.74
N TYR A 62 -22.81 26.33 -25.40
CA TYR A 62 -21.60 26.85 -24.75
C TYR A 62 -21.48 26.44 -23.28
N GLN A 63 -22.60 26.19 -22.60
CA GLN A 63 -22.57 25.68 -21.22
C GLN A 63 -22.07 24.22 -21.12
N GLN A 64 -22.06 23.49 -22.24
CA GLN A 64 -21.88 22.03 -22.26
C GLN A 64 -20.79 21.59 -23.23
N ALA A 65 -19.64 22.27 -23.13
CA ALA A 65 -18.40 21.95 -23.83
C ALA A 65 -18.42 22.11 -25.37
N GLY A 66 -19.43 22.76 -25.96
CA GLY A 66 -19.38 23.17 -27.37
C GLY A 66 -19.34 22.01 -28.38
N SER A 67 -19.96 20.87 -28.05
CA SER A 67 -19.96 19.68 -28.90
C SER A 67 -20.90 19.82 -30.10
N LEU A 68 -20.36 20.15 -31.28
CA LEU A 68 -21.14 20.23 -32.53
C LEU A 68 -21.89 18.92 -32.87
N PRO A 69 -21.33 17.71 -32.65
CA PRO A 69 -22.07 16.47 -32.84
C PRO A 69 -23.31 16.35 -31.93
N LEU A 70 -23.22 16.82 -30.68
CA LEU A 70 -24.36 16.81 -29.75
C LEU A 70 -25.44 17.80 -30.18
N LEU A 71 -25.05 18.99 -30.65
CA LEU A 71 -25.97 19.95 -31.23
C LEU A 71 -26.70 19.36 -32.45
N GLN A 72 -25.97 18.72 -33.36
CA GLN A 72 -26.57 18.05 -34.52
C GLN A 72 -27.61 17.00 -34.08
N TYR A 73 -27.26 16.16 -33.10
CA TYR A 73 -28.18 15.16 -32.57
C TYR A 73 -29.44 15.80 -31.96
N THR A 74 -29.26 16.87 -31.18
CA THR A 74 -30.37 17.59 -30.53
C THR A 74 -31.32 18.21 -31.55
N LEU A 75 -30.79 18.80 -32.63
CA LEU A 75 -31.59 19.37 -33.71
C LEU A 75 -32.33 18.29 -34.51
N ASP A 76 -31.70 17.14 -34.77
CA ASP A 76 -32.34 15.97 -35.40
C ASP A 76 -33.48 15.43 -34.52
N LEU A 77 -33.28 15.36 -33.20
CA LEU A 77 -34.30 14.92 -32.26
C LEU A 77 -35.45 15.92 -32.16
N LEU A 78 -35.15 17.22 -32.05
CA LEU A 78 -36.15 18.29 -32.09
C LEU A 78 -36.99 18.20 -33.38
N TRP A 79 -36.34 17.97 -34.52
CA TRP A 79 -37.01 17.75 -35.80
C TRP A 79 -37.85 16.48 -35.87
N ARG A 80 -37.60 15.45 -35.05
CA ARG A 80 -38.43 14.24 -35.06
C ARG A 80 -39.62 14.36 -34.11
N GLU A 81 -39.39 14.93 -32.93
CA GLU A 81 -40.38 15.00 -31.85
C GLU A 81 -41.38 16.15 -32.05
N ASP A 82 -40.97 17.24 -32.70
CA ASP A 82 -41.82 18.41 -32.88
C ASP A 82 -42.87 18.13 -33.98
N LYS A 83 -44.03 17.61 -33.60
CA LYS A 83 -45.13 17.30 -34.53
C LYS A 83 -45.73 18.61 -35.05
N PRO A 84 -45.55 18.97 -36.33
CA PRO A 84 -46.03 20.24 -36.83
C PRO A 84 -47.56 20.29 -36.87
N SER A 85 -48.12 21.42 -36.44
CA SER A 85 -49.46 21.86 -36.84
C SER A 85 -49.45 22.18 -38.33
N GLU A 86 -50.50 21.84 -39.08
CA GLU A 86 -50.54 21.95 -40.55
C GLU A 86 -50.16 23.34 -41.08
N ASN A 87 -49.30 23.33 -42.13
CA ASN A 87 -48.71 24.43 -42.90
C ASN A 87 -47.86 25.46 -42.12
N ASN A 88 -46.57 25.51 -42.47
CA ASN A 88 -45.46 26.25 -41.83
C ASN A 88 -44.96 25.62 -40.53
N ARG A 89 -43.97 24.73 -40.66
CA ARG A 89 -43.35 24.07 -39.52
C ARG A 89 -42.52 25.05 -38.71
N VAL A 90 -42.95 25.32 -37.49
CA VAL A 90 -42.23 26.10 -36.48
C VAL A 90 -41.74 25.15 -35.40
N LEU A 91 -40.42 25.04 -35.21
CA LEU A 91 -39.84 24.24 -34.14
C LEU A 91 -40.07 24.94 -32.79
N ASN A 92 -40.77 24.26 -31.87
CA ASN A 92 -41.20 24.86 -30.61
C ASN A 92 -40.15 24.74 -29.48
N ILE A 93 -40.07 25.81 -28.67
CA ILE A 93 -39.23 25.86 -27.47
C ILE A 93 -39.68 24.84 -26.42
N ALA A 94 -40.98 24.59 -26.33
CA ALA A 94 -41.54 23.58 -25.43
C ALA A 94 -41.07 22.16 -25.80
N THR A 95 -41.02 21.83 -27.10
CA THR A 95 -40.50 20.55 -27.55
C THR A 95 -39.00 20.44 -27.25
N TYR A 96 -38.24 21.51 -27.49
CA TYR A 96 -36.82 21.57 -27.16
C TYR A 96 -36.55 21.36 -25.65
N GLN A 97 -37.33 21.99 -24.79
CA GLN A 97 -37.25 21.78 -23.34
C GLN A 97 -37.66 20.36 -22.94
N ASN A 98 -38.70 19.80 -23.57
CA ASN A 98 -39.16 18.43 -23.31
C ASN A 98 -38.14 17.36 -23.72
N ILE A 99 -37.38 17.58 -24.80
CA ILE A 99 -36.26 16.68 -25.15
C ILE A 99 -35.07 16.89 -24.23
N GLY A 100 -35.02 17.97 -23.44
CA GLY A 100 -34.01 18.23 -22.41
C GLY A 100 -32.89 19.16 -22.85
N GLY A 101 -33.07 19.88 -23.97
CA GLY A 101 -32.04 20.72 -24.56
C GLY A 101 -30.82 19.93 -25.04
N VAL A 102 -29.68 20.63 -25.23
CA VAL A 102 -28.46 20.04 -25.83
C VAL A 102 -27.91 18.84 -25.02
N SER A 103 -27.79 18.90 -23.69
CA SER A 103 -27.35 17.74 -22.86
C SER A 103 -28.46 16.72 -22.69
N GLY A 104 -29.64 17.19 -22.32
CA GLY A 104 -30.69 16.32 -21.82
C GLY A 104 -31.24 15.42 -22.91
N ALA A 105 -31.16 15.83 -24.17
CA ALA A 105 -31.55 15.01 -25.32
C ALA A 105 -30.80 13.68 -25.37
N LEU A 106 -29.48 13.72 -25.19
CA LEU A 106 -28.65 12.52 -25.25
C LEU A 106 -28.82 11.68 -23.97
N GLN A 107 -28.87 12.34 -22.81
CA GLN A 107 -29.07 11.67 -21.53
C GLN A 107 -30.43 10.93 -21.48
N LYS A 108 -31.49 11.57 -21.97
CA LYS A 108 -32.84 11.01 -22.03
C LYS A 108 -32.92 9.84 -23.00
N GLN A 109 -32.26 9.93 -24.14
CA GLN A 109 -32.16 8.81 -25.08
C GLN A 109 -31.39 7.64 -24.44
N ALA A 110 -30.20 7.89 -23.88
CA ALA A 110 -29.39 6.88 -23.22
C ALA A 110 -30.17 6.18 -22.10
N ASN A 111 -30.88 6.95 -21.27
CA ASN A 111 -31.78 6.42 -20.25
C ASN A 111 -32.94 5.61 -20.82
N ASN A 112 -33.53 6.01 -21.95
CA ASN A 112 -34.61 5.26 -22.57
C ASN A 112 -34.12 3.89 -23.06
N ILE A 113 -32.99 3.86 -23.77
CA ILE A 113 -32.39 2.60 -24.24
C ILE A 113 -32.03 1.73 -23.05
N TYR A 114 -31.24 2.25 -22.12
CA TYR A 114 -30.70 1.49 -20.99
C TYR A 114 -31.78 0.96 -20.04
N ASN A 115 -32.77 1.79 -19.70
CA ASN A 115 -33.77 1.42 -18.71
C ASN A 115 -34.99 0.69 -19.30
N LYS A 116 -35.40 1.03 -20.54
CA LYS A 116 -36.65 0.50 -21.13
C LYS A 116 -36.43 -0.55 -22.21
N GLU A 117 -35.37 -0.44 -23.01
CA GLU A 117 -35.15 -1.35 -24.16
C GLU A 117 -34.22 -2.51 -23.86
N LEU A 118 -33.42 -2.41 -22.80
CA LEU A 118 -32.55 -3.47 -22.31
C LEU A 118 -33.18 -4.15 -21.09
N ASN A 119 -33.25 -5.48 -21.12
CA ASN A 119 -33.56 -6.29 -19.93
C ASN A 119 -32.33 -6.41 -19.01
N ASP A 120 -32.46 -7.05 -17.84
CA ASP A 120 -31.36 -7.14 -16.85
C ASP A 120 -30.10 -7.82 -17.39
N VAL A 121 -30.25 -8.84 -18.22
CA VAL A 121 -29.12 -9.55 -18.84
C VAL A 121 -28.45 -8.66 -19.90
N GLU A 122 -29.25 -7.95 -20.69
CA GLU A 122 -28.77 -7.01 -21.70
C GLU A 122 -28.13 -5.77 -21.08
N ARG A 123 -28.59 -5.30 -19.90
CA ARG A 123 -27.98 -4.20 -19.15
C ARG A 123 -26.58 -4.56 -18.66
N LYS A 124 -26.42 -5.73 -18.04
CA LYS A 124 -25.08 -6.23 -17.65
C LYS A 124 -24.13 -6.34 -18.85
N ALA A 125 -24.64 -6.78 -20.00
CA ALA A 125 -23.87 -6.81 -21.24
C ALA A 125 -23.49 -5.40 -21.71
N ALA A 126 -24.39 -4.42 -21.59
CA ALA A 126 -24.10 -3.02 -21.92
C ALA A 126 -23.04 -2.43 -20.99
N GLU A 127 -23.12 -2.67 -19.67
CA GLU A 127 -22.11 -2.26 -18.70
C GLU A 127 -20.73 -2.80 -19.09
N LYS A 128 -20.61 -4.09 -19.42
CA LYS A 128 -19.35 -4.69 -19.89
C LYS A 128 -18.81 -4.00 -21.15
N ILE A 129 -19.66 -3.74 -22.14
CA ILE A 129 -19.26 -3.03 -23.37
C ILE A 129 -18.75 -1.62 -23.02
N PHE A 130 -19.48 -0.90 -22.18
CA PHE A 130 -19.13 0.45 -21.79
C PHE A 130 -17.78 0.52 -21.09
N ILE A 131 -17.53 -0.36 -20.12
CA ILE A 131 -16.24 -0.44 -19.42
C ILE A 131 -15.09 -0.69 -20.40
N GLU A 132 -15.28 -1.57 -21.40
CA GLU A 132 -14.26 -1.84 -22.43
C GLU A 132 -13.91 -0.63 -23.30
N LEU A 133 -14.86 0.31 -23.47
CA LEU A 133 -14.73 1.50 -24.29
C LEU A 133 -14.27 2.75 -23.53
N ILE A 134 -13.90 2.63 -22.25
CA ILE A 134 -13.42 3.74 -21.43
C ILE A 134 -11.96 3.55 -21.07
N ASP A 135 -11.22 4.65 -20.99
CA ASP A 135 -9.92 4.76 -20.32
C ASP A 135 -9.96 5.90 -19.29
N LEU A 136 -9.02 5.93 -18.35
CA LEU A 136 -8.87 6.98 -17.34
C LEU A 136 -7.51 7.67 -17.55
N LYS A 137 -7.51 8.84 -18.19
CA LYS A 137 -6.31 9.67 -18.40
C LYS A 137 -6.30 10.79 -17.38
N VAL A 138 -5.29 10.81 -16.48
CA VAL A 138 -5.19 11.80 -15.40
C VAL A 138 -6.50 11.90 -14.58
N LYS A 139 -7.11 10.74 -14.29
CA LYS A 139 -8.41 10.60 -13.60
C LYS A 139 -9.64 11.16 -14.34
N GLU A 140 -9.51 11.58 -15.59
CA GLU A 140 -10.67 11.89 -16.43
C GLU A 140 -11.05 10.69 -17.31
N PRO A 141 -12.34 10.32 -17.37
CA PRO A 141 -12.81 9.30 -18.29
C PRO A 141 -12.73 9.80 -19.72
N ILE A 142 -12.07 9.01 -20.57
CA ILE A 142 -11.97 9.26 -22.01
C ILE A 142 -12.47 8.05 -22.78
N SER A 143 -12.98 8.28 -23.99
CA SER A 143 -13.42 7.20 -24.87
C SER A 143 -12.21 6.51 -25.51
N ARG A 144 -12.23 5.18 -25.52
CA ARG A 144 -11.24 4.30 -26.13
C ARG A 144 -11.86 3.55 -27.30
N ARG A 145 -11.06 3.32 -28.34
CA ARG A 145 -11.43 2.48 -29.48
C ARG A 145 -11.11 1.02 -29.23
N VAL A 146 -12.08 0.15 -29.47
CA VAL A 146 -11.94 -1.30 -29.33
C VAL A 146 -12.35 -2.01 -30.60
N ASN A 147 -11.68 -3.12 -30.95
CA ASN A 147 -12.08 -3.94 -32.09
C ASN A 147 -13.38 -4.69 -31.77
N GLN A 148 -14.37 -4.63 -32.67
CA GLN A 148 -15.63 -5.37 -32.54
C GLN A 148 -15.45 -6.87 -32.35
N SER A 149 -14.34 -7.46 -32.83
CA SER A 149 -14.05 -8.88 -32.66
C SER A 149 -14.01 -9.31 -31.19
N GLN A 150 -13.63 -8.41 -30.27
CA GLN A 150 -13.58 -8.71 -28.83
C GLN A 150 -14.97 -9.02 -28.24
N PHE A 151 -16.04 -8.53 -28.87
CA PHE A 151 -17.41 -8.73 -28.42
C PHE A 151 -18.14 -9.89 -29.12
N ARG A 152 -17.51 -10.56 -30.11
CA ARG A 152 -18.19 -11.55 -30.98
C ARG A 152 -18.47 -12.90 -30.32
N ASN A 153 -17.78 -13.23 -29.23
CA ASN A 153 -17.87 -14.55 -28.60
C ASN A 153 -19.13 -14.73 -27.75
N ASN A 154 -19.91 -13.67 -27.53
CA ASN A 154 -21.12 -13.69 -26.75
C ASN A 154 -22.28 -13.07 -27.55
N GLU A 155 -23.26 -13.89 -27.94
CA GLU A 155 -24.39 -13.44 -28.78
C GLU A 155 -25.25 -12.37 -28.09
N THR A 156 -25.35 -12.37 -26.76
CA THR A 156 -26.04 -11.30 -26.01
C THR A 156 -25.28 -9.98 -26.14
N ILE A 157 -23.97 -9.99 -25.92
CA ILE A 157 -23.12 -8.79 -26.05
C ILE A 157 -23.19 -8.25 -27.48
N LYS A 158 -23.10 -9.12 -28.49
CA LYS A 158 -23.21 -8.74 -29.90
C LYS A 158 -24.56 -8.09 -30.24
N LYS A 159 -25.67 -8.62 -29.72
CA LYS A 159 -27.01 -8.06 -29.91
C LYS A 159 -27.13 -6.68 -29.25
N VAL A 160 -26.65 -6.55 -28.01
CA VAL A 160 -26.67 -5.28 -27.26
C VAL A 160 -25.78 -4.26 -27.96
N LEU A 161 -24.60 -4.64 -28.43
CA LEU A 161 -23.71 -3.79 -29.19
C LEU A 161 -24.41 -3.21 -30.43
N GLY A 162 -25.15 -4.03 -31.18
CA GLY A 162 -25.98 -3.58 -32.30
C GLY A 162 -27.00 -2.53 -31.88
N LYS A 163 -27.79 -2.80 -30.82
CA LYS A 163 -28.77 -1.85 -30.28
C LYS A 163 -28.13 -0.51 -29.88
N LEU A 164 -26.95 -0.54 -29.24
CA LEU A 164 -26.24 0.67 -28.81
C LEU A 164 -25.71 1.48 -30.00
N ILE A 165 -25.27 0.82 -31.08
CA ILE A 165 -24.83 1.47 -32.33
C ILE A 165 -26.03 2.06 -33.08
N ASP A 166 -27.11 1.29 -33.24
CA ASP A 166 -28.33 1.72 -33.96
C ASP A 166 -28.95 2.95 -33.30
N ASN A 167 -28.84 3.05 -31.97
CA ASN A 167 -29.29 4.20 -31.19
C ASN A 167 -28.23 5.28 -30.97
N ARG A 168 -27.10 5.24 -31.67
CA ARG A 168 -26.03 6.25 -31.61
C ARG A 168 -25.45 6.49 -30.21
N LEU A 169 -25.52 5.53 -29.30
CA LEU A 169 -24.75 5.59 -28.05
C LEU A 169 -23.29 5.19 -28.31
N LEU A 170 -23.08 4.32 -29.28
CA LEU A 170 -21.77 3.89 -29.77
C LEU A 170 -21.66 4.16 -31.28
N VAL A 171 -20.44 4.33 -31.78
CA VAL A 171 -20.16 4.47 -33.21
C VAL A 171 -19.19 3.40 -33.68
N SER A 172 -19.44 2.89 -34.89
CA SER A 172 -18.58 1.91 -35.55
C SER A 172 -17.67 2.57 -36.58
N GLY A 173 -16.36 2.36 -36.48
CA GLY A 173 -15.38 2.85 -37.45
C GLY A 173 -15.49 2.13 -38.80
N ARG A 174 -15.48 2.88 -39.91
CA ARG A 174 -15.71 2.34 -41.27
C ARG A 174 -14.62 1.39 -41.77
N TYR A 175 -13.36 1.58 -41.37
CA TYR A 175 -12.21 0.87 -41.96
C TYR A 175 -11.67 -0.31 -41.14
N ARG A 176 -11.98 -0.41 -39.85
CA ARG A 176 -11.39 -1.44 -38.97
C ARG A 176 -12.38 -2.15 -38.04
N SER A 177 -13.70 -2.01 -38.29
CA SER A 177 -14.75 -2.56 -37.41
C SER A 177 -14.46 -2.27 -35.93
N THR A 178 -14.07 -1.03 -35.61
CA THR A 178 -13.84 -0.60 -34.23
C THR A 178 -15.12 0.00 -33.65
N VAL A 179 -15.26 -0.02 -32.33
CA VAL A 179 -16.34 0.64 -31.60
C VAL A 179 -15.71 1.67 -30.67
N GLU A 180 -16.38 2.80 -30.51
CA GLU A 180 -16.10 3.80 -29.49
C GLU A 180 -17.41 4.44 -29.01
N VAL A 181 -17.37 5.16 -27.89
CA VAL A 181 -18.50 5.96 -27.41
C VAL A 181 -18.78 7.05 -28.43
N ALA A 182 -20.05 7.23 -28.81
CA ALA A 182 -20.43 8.16 -29.88
C ALA A 182 -20.08 9.62 -29.54
N HIS A 183 -20.25 10.00 -28.28
CA HIS A 183 -20.01 11.34 -27.77
C HIS A 183 -19.37 11.27 -26.38
N GLU A 184 -18.22 11.94 -26.19
CA GLU A 184 -17.56 12.00 -24.87
C GLU A 184 -18.45 12.66 -23.80
N GLU A 185 -19.44 13.46 -24.21
CA GLU A 185 -20.42 14.03 -23.29
C GLU A 185 -21.25 12.95 -22.56
N LEU A 186 -21.39 11.74 -23.11
CA LEU A 186 -22.01 10.62 -22.39
C LEU A 186 -21.22 10.26 -21.12
N LEU A 187 -19.89 10.38 -21.16
CA LEU A 187 -19.04 10.10 -20.01
C LEU A 187 -19.18 11.15 -18.90
N ARG A 188 -19.52 12.39 -19.28
CA ARG A 188 -19.57 13.55 -18.38
C ARG A 188 -20.97 13.88 -17.88
N SER A 189 -22.00 13.61 -18.67
CA SER A 189 -23.37 14.02 -18.38
C SER A 189 -24.28 12.85 -18.06
N TRP A 190 -24.03 11.63 -18.55
CA TRP A 190 -24.95 10.51 -18.33
C TRP A 190 -24.72 9.85 -16.97
N GLN A 191 -25.63 10.09 -16.04
CA GLN A 191 -25.45 9.70 -14.64
C GLN A 191 -25.25 8.18 -14.44
N VAL A 192 -26.00 7.34 -15.15
CA VAL A 192 -25.80 5.87 -15.13
C VAL A 192 -24.37 5.52 -15.54
N PHE A 193 -23.83 6.24 -16.52
CA PHE A 193 -22.46 6.00 -16.99
C PHE A 193 -21.43 6.46 -15.95
N GLN A 194 -21.64 7.62 -15.33
CA GLN A 194 -20.76 8.13 -14.29
C GLN A 194 -20.71 7.21 -13.07
N GLU A 195 -21.88 6.71 -12.63
CA GLU A 195 -21.99 5.76 -11.54
C GLU A 195 -21.27 4.45 -11.89
N LEU A 196 -21.44 3.95 -13.11
CA LEU A 196 -20.73 2.77 -13.60
C LEU A 196 -19.20 2.97 -13.63
N ILE A 197 -18.72 4.13 -14.12
CA ILE A 197 -17.30 4.48 -14.14
C ILE A 197 -16.75 4.53 -12.72
N HIS A 198 -17.49 5.13 -11.78
CA HIS A 198 -17.07 5.24 -10.39
C HIS A 198 -17.02 3.86 -9.71
N GLU A 199 -18.03 3.01 -9.92
CA GLU A 199 -18.06 1.66 -9.37
C GLU A 199 -16.91 0.80 -9.91
N LYS A 200 -16.57 0.96 -11.19
CA LYS A 200 -15.56 0.15 -11.88
C LYS A 200 -14.22 0.86 -12.06
N GLU A 201 -13.97 1.96 -11.34
CA GLU A 201 -12.74 2.75 -11.48
C GLU A 201 -11.49 1.88 -11.29
N GLU A 202 -11.49 1.04 -10.25
CA GLU A 202 -10.37 0.15 -9.93
C GLU A 202 -10.14 -0.90 -11.02
N VAL A 203 -11.22 -1.44 -11.60
CA VAL A 203 -11.18 -2.42 -12.70
C VAL A 203 -10.58 -1.78 -13.96
N ILE A 204 -11.03 -0.56 -14.31
CA ILE A 204 -10.52 0.19 -15.47
C ILE A 204 -9.01 0.45 -15.30
N ILE A 205 -8.59 0.95 -14.13
CA ILE A 205 -7.18 1.24 -13.83
C ILE A 205 -6.33 -0.03 -13.94
N LEU A 206 -6.79 -1.14 -13.34
CA LEU A 206 -6.03 -2.38 -13.32
C LEU A 206 -5.91 -2.99 -14.72
N ARG A 207 -6.97 -2.97 -15.51
CA ARG A 207 -6.96 -3.42 -16.91
C ARG A 207 -6.00 -2.58 -17.75
N ASN A 208 -6.02 -1.25 -17.63
CA ASN A 208 -5.14 -0.38 -18.43
C ASN A 208 -3.67 -0.61 -18.07
N ARG A 209 -3.40 -0.82 -16.78
CA ARG A 209 -2.06 -1.22 -16.32
C ARG A 209 -1.66 -2.58 -16.89
N LEU A 210 -2.55 -3.57 -16.89
CA LEU A 210 -2.29 -4.87 -17.49
C LEU A 210 -1.95 -4.75 -18.98
N PHE A 211 -2.69 -3.94 -19.73
CA PHE A 211 -2.43 -3.75 -21.15
C PHE A 211 -1.06 -3.12 -21.40
N SER A 212 -0.69 -2.11 -20.61
CA SER A 212 0.64 -1.48 -20.66
C SER A 212 1.75 -2.47 -20.30
N ASP A 213 1.62 -3.17 -19.17
CA ASP A 213 2.63 -4.08 -18.65
C ASP A 213 2.79 -5.31 -19.58
N ALA A 214 1.69 -5.82 -20.15
CA ALA A 214 1.72 -6.90 -21.14
C ALA A 214 2.44 -6.50 -22.44
N GLN A 215 2.20 -5.27 -22.93
CA GLN A 215 2.88 -4.76 -24.11
C GLN A 215 4.38 -4.58 -23.85
N GLN A 216 4.76 -4.03 -22.71
CA GLN A 216 6.16 -3.88 -22.29
C GLN A 216 6.85 -5.23 -22.15
N TRP A 217 6.19 -6.19 -21.50
CA TRP A 217 6.68 -7.56 -21.36
C TRP A 217 6.94 -8.23 -22.70
N GLN A 218 6.00 -8.12 -23.64
CA GLN A 218 6.15 -8.71 -24.98
C GLN A 218 7.35 -8.10 -25.72
N ARG A 219 7.55 -6.77 -25.66
CA ARG A 219 8.73 -6.11 -26.24
C ARG A 219 10.02 -6.61 -25.60
N LEU A 220 10.08 -6.67 -24.27
CA LEU A 220 11.26 -7.14 -23.54
C LEU A 220 11.55 -8.62 -23.78
N LYS A 221 10.53 -9.44 -24.03
CA LYS A 221 10.69 -10.87 -24.33
C LYS A 221 11.49 -11.10 -25.62
N GLU A 222 11.35 -10.20 -26.60
CA GLU A 222 12.09 -10.25 -27.87
C GLU A 222 13.55 -9.79 -27.70
N GLU A 223 13.83 -8.90 -26.75
CA GLU A 223 15.16 -8.34 -26.51
C GLU A 223 15.97 -9.12 -25.46
N ASN A 224 15.36 -9.45 -24.33
CA ASN A 224 15.99 -10.09 -23.18
C ASN A 224 14.94 -10.79 -22.28
N ASN A 225 14.86 -12.11 -22.40
CA ASN A 225 13.90 -12.92 -21.66
C ASN A 225 14.02 -12.79 -20.13
N SER A 226 15.23 -12.59 -19.58
CA SER A 226 15.42 -12.42 -18.13
C SER A 226 14.81 -11.11 -17.63
N LYS A 227 14.89 -10.03 -18.39
CA LYS A 227 14.24 -8.76 -18.04
C LYS A 227 12.73 -8.85 -18.18
N ALA A 228 12.23 -9.63 -19.14
CA ALA A 228 10.80 -9.88 -19.29
C ALA A 228 10.24 -10.63 -18.06
N GLU A 229 10.97 -11.58 -17.49
CA GLU A 229 10.54 -12.28 -16.27
C GLU A 229 10.38 -11.35 -15.05
N ASP A 230 11.17 -10.27 -14.95
CA ASP A 230 11.10 -9.29 -13.86
C ASP A 230 9.85 -8.38 -13.96
N GLU A 231 9.22 -8.27 -15.13
CA GLU A 231 8.01 -7.47 -15.35
C GLU A 231 6.72 -8.22 -14.98
N LEU A 232 6.78 -9.55 -14.85
CA LEU A 232 5.61 -10.37 -14.55
C LEU A 232 5.01 -10.00 -13.19
N TRP A 233 3.68 -10.03 -13.10
CA TRP A 233 3.00 -9.71 -11.86
C TRP A 233 3.12 -10.87 -10.87
N VAL A 234 3.53 -10.56 -9.64
CA VAL A 234 3.66 -11.53 -8.54
C VAL A 234 3.10 -10.94 -7.24
N GLY A 235 2.80 -11.82 -6.29
CA GLY A 235 2.28 -11.49 -4.96
C GLY A 235 0.98 -10.68 -5.06
N TYR A 236 0.95 -9.57 -4.31
CA TYR A 236 -0.25 -8.75 -4.17
C TYR A 236 -0.84 -8.24 -5.49
N LYS A 237 -0.01 -7.92 -6.51
CA LYS A 237 -0.53 -7.42 -7.80
C LYS A 237 -1.36 -8.48 -8.52
N LEU A 238 -0.85 -9.71 -8.57
CA LEU A 238 -1.53 -10.84 -9.22
C LEU A 238 -2.74 -11.31 -8.41
N GLU A 239 -2.63 -11.32 -7.08
CA GLU A 239 -3.76 -11.63 -6.19
C GLU A 239 -4.90 -10.61 -6.35
N ARG A 240 -4.57 -9.31 -6.40
CA ARG A 240 -5.55 -8.24 -6.64
C ARG A 240 -6.23 -8.37 -8.00
N PHE A 241 -5.49 -8.78 -9.04
CA PHE A 241 -6.06 -9.08 -10.35
C PHE A 241 -7.12 -10.18 -10.28
N HIS A 242 -6.77 -11.34 -9.70
CA HIS A 242 -7.72 -12.45 -9.54
C HIS A 242 -8.89 -12.14 -8.61
N GLY A 243 -8.73 -11.20 -7.69
CA GLY A 243 -9.79 -10.75 -6.80
C GLY A 243 -10.81 -9.79 -7.43
N LEU A 244 -10.44 -9.08 -8.50
CA LEU A 244 -11.26 -8.04 -9.13
C LEU A 244 -11.79 -8.41 -10.51
N ILE A 245 -11.01 -9.19 -11.29
CA ILE A 245 -11.35 -9.59 -12.65
C ILE A 245 -11.85 -11.04 -12.63
N ASP A 246 -13.08 -11.26 -13.05
CA ASP A 246 -13.63 -12.61 -13.16
C ASP A 246 -13.17 -13.33 -14.44
N GLN A 247 -13.45 -14.64 -14.55
CA GLN A 247 -13.05 -15.42 -15.72
C GLN A 247 -13.75 -14.99 -17.02
N GLU A 248 -14.96 -14.44 -16.93
CA GLU A 248 -15.72 -14.00 -18.10
C GLU A 248 -15.11 -12.71 -18.66
N GLU A 249 -14.79 -11.75 -17.79
CA GLU A 249 -14.06 -10.52 -18.11
C GLU A 249 -12.64 -10.83 -18.59
N PHE A 250 -11.92 -11.75 -17.96
CA PHE A 250 -10.60 -12.13 -18.44
C PHE A 250 -10.63 -12.76 -19.85
N SER A 251 -11.73 -13.43 -20.22
CA SER A 251 -11.87 -14.04 -21.53
C SER A 251 -11.98 -13.04 -22.69
N SER A 252 -12.46 -11.80 -22.42
CA SER A 252 -12.55 -10.73 -23.43
C SER A 252 -11.23 -10.03 -23.70
N PHE A 253 -10.22 -10.22 -22.84
CA PHE A 253 -8.94 -9.53 -22.96
C PHE A 253 -8.17 -10.00 -24.21
N ASN A 254 -7.25 -9.15 -24.67
CA ASN A 254 -6.42 -9.48 -25.82
C ASN A 254 -5.46 -10.66 -25.50
N GLU A 255 -4.93 -11.29 -26.54
CA GLU A 255 -4.07 -12.48 -26.39
C GLU A 255 -2.74 -12.16 -25.69
N GLU A 256 -2.23 -10.94 -25.81
CA GLU A 256 -0.99 -10.50 -25.15
C GLU A 256 -1.17 -10.48 -23.62
N SER A 257 -2.24 -9.86 -23.14
CA SER A 257 -2.59 -9.79 -21.72
C SER A 257 -2.92 -11.14 -21.14
N LYS A 258 -3.60 -12.02 -21.90
CA LYS A 258 -3.84 -13.40 -21.47
C LYS A 258 -2.53 -14.16 -21.25
N LYS A 259 -1.61 -14.09 -22.21
CA LYS A 259 -0.27 -14.70 -22.09
C LYS A 259 0.53 -14.13 -20.93
N PHE A 260 0.44 -12.83 -20.70
CA PHE A 260 1.11 -12.16 -19.59
C PHE A 260 0.62 -12.67 -18.23
N ILE A 261 -0.70 -12.77 -18.03
CA ILE A 261 -1.26 -13.31 -16.77
C ILE A 261 -0.92 -14.79 -16.61
N GLN A 262 -0.99 -15.60 -17.67
CA GLN A 262 -0.59 -17.01 -17.61
C GLN A 262 0.88 -17.17 -17.20
N ALA A 263 1.78 -16.39 -17.79
CA ALA A 263 3.19 -16.38 -17.42
C ALA A 263 3.39 -15.87 -15.98
N SER A 264 2.61 -14.89 -15.54
CA SER A 264 2.61 -14.39 -14.16
C SER A 264 2.16 -15.45 -13.15
N ASP A 265 1.12 -16.21 -13.46
CA ASP A 265 0.65 -17.33 -12.65
C ASP A 265 1.68 -18.46 -12.55
N GLU A 266 2.34 -18.80 -13.66
CA GLU A 266 3.43 -19.78 -13.67
C GLU A 266 4.62 -19.29 -12.83
N ARG A 267 4.98 -18.02 -12.95
CA ARG A 267 6.05 -17.40 -12.17
C ARG A 267 5.74 -17.38 -10.68
N GLN A 268 4.50 -17.06 -10.31
CA GLN A 268 4.05 -17.10 -8.92
C GLN A 268 4.17 -18.51 -8.33
N LYS A 269 3.70 -19.53 -9.07
CA LYS A 269 3.83 -20.94 -8.66
C LYS A 269 5.28 -21.38 -8.47
N GLN A 270 6.18 -20.96 -9.36
CA GLN A 270 7.62 -21.24 -9.20
C GLN A 270 8.17 -20.62 -7.92
N LEU A 271 7.86 -19.35 -7.65
CA LEU A 271 8.30 -18.66 -6.44
C LEU A 271 7.75 -19.30 -5.16
N ASP A 272 6.51 -19.76 -5.18
CA ASP A 272 5.90 -20.45 -4.03
C ASP A 272 6.52 -21.83 -3.79
N ASN A 273 6.83 -22.58 -4.86
CA ASN A 273 7.56 -23.84 -4.77
C ASN A 273 8.99 -23.63 -4.23
N GLU A 274 9.71 -22.63 -4.72
CA GLU A 274 11.06 -22.29 -4.22
C GLU A 274 11.05 -21.90 -2.73
N LYS A 275 10.03 -21.16 -2.29
CA LYS A 275 9.84 -20.81 -0.86
C LYS A 275 9.60 -22.05 -0.01
N GLU A 276 8.75 -22.97 -0.48
CA GLU A 276 8.47 -24.22 0.23
C GLU A 276 9.70 -25.12 0.27
N GLU A 277 10.45 -25.25 -0.82
CA GLU A 277 11.71 -26.01 -0.85
C GLU A 277 12.73 -25.45 0.14
N LYS A 278 12.92 -24.13 0.20
CA LYS A 278 13.80 -23.48 1.19
C LYS A 278 13.34 -23.77 2.61
N ARG A 279 12.04 -23.67 2.89
CA ARG A 279 11.47 -24.01 4.20
C ARG A 279 11.74 -25.46 4.59
N GLN A 280 11.59 -26.39 3.64
CA GLN A 280 11.88 -27.81 3.89
C GLN A 280 13.37 -28.07 4.11
N GLN A 281 14.26 -27.35 3.42
CA GLN A 281 15.71 -27.43 3.64
C GLN A 281 16.10 -26.92 5.03
N GLU A 282 15.57 -25.77 5.47
CA GLU A 282 15.80 -25.22 6.80
C GLU A 282 15.36 -26.19 7.91
N LEU A 283 14.18 -26.81 7.76
CA LEU A 283 13.68 -27.82 8.69
C LEU A 283 14.56 -29.09 8.73
N LYS A 284 15.14 -29.50 7.60
CA LYS A 284 16.08 -30.63 7.54
C LYS A 284 17.37 -30.31 8.27
N ILE A 285 17.94 -29.12 8.06
CA ILE A 285 19.16 -28.66 8.73
C ILE A 285 18.93 -28.66 10.24
N GLU A 286 17.82 -28.07 10.72
CA GLU A 286 17.49 -28.03 12.14
C GLU A 286 17.35 -29.44 12.75
N ARG A 287 16.73 -30.40 12.02
CA ARG A 287 16.64 -31.79 12.47
C ARG A 287 18.01 -32.44 12.59
N THR A 288 18.88 -32.27 11.59
CA THR A 288 20.24 -32.84 11.62
C THR A 288 21.09 -32.27 12.75
N GLU A 289 20.97 -30.97 13.05
CA GLU A 289 21.65 -30.35 14.18
C GLU A 289 21.18 -30.92 15.53
N ARG A 290 19.88 -31.15 15.69
CA ARG A 290 19.32 -31.79 16.89
C ARG A 290 19.79 -33.23 17.05
N GLU A 291 19.84 -34.00 15.96
CA GLU A 291 20.34 -35.38 15.98
C GLU A 291 21.83 -35.43 16.33
N LEU A 292 22.64 -34.54 15.76
CA LEU A 292 24.07 -34.42 16.07
C LEU A 292 24.29 -34.04 17.54
N ALA A 293 23.52 -33.08 18.06
CA ALA A 293 23.57 -32.68 19.46
C ALA A 293 23.22 -33.85 20.40
N ASN A 294 22.20 -34.63 20.06
CA ASN A 294 21.81 -35.82 20.84
C ASN A 294 22.88 -36.92 20.80
N GLN A 295 23.52 -37.14 19.65
CA GLN A 295 24.63 -38.10 19.54
C GLN A 295 25.88 -37.68 20.34
N LEU A 296 26.16 -36.39 20.41
CA LEU A 296 27.25 -35.85 21.24
C LEU A 296 26.95 -36.05 22.74
N LEU A 297 25.71 -35.82 23.16
CA LEU A 297 25.26 -36.06 24.54
C LEU A 297 25.35 -37.55 24.94
N GLU A 298 25.06 -38.49 24.03
CA GLU A 298 25.20 -39.93 24.28
C GLU A 298 26.67 -40.36 24.41
N LYS A 299 27.57 -39.77 23.61
CA LYS A 299 29.03 -39.99 23.71
C LYS A 299 29.62 -39.44 25.01
N GLU A 300 29.05 -38.37 25.58
CA GLU A 300 29.46 -37.87 26.89
C GLU A 300 28.95 -38.74 28.05
N LYS A 301 27.71 -39.24 27.96
CA LYS A 301 27.12 -40.15 28.97
C LYS A 301 27.87 -41.48 29.12
N THR A 302 28.49 -41.98 28.05
CA THR A 302 29.24 -43.25 28.07
C THR A 302 30.62 -43.12 28.72
N LYS A 303 31.29 -41.97 28.59
CA LYS A 303 32.56 -41.67 29.30
C LYS A 303 32.36 -41.43 30.80
N SER A 304 31.20 -40.93 31.21
CA SER A 304 30.87 -40.59 32.61
C SER A 304 30.64 -41.81 33.52
N LYS A 305 30.17 -42.95 33.00
CA LYS A 305 29.86 -44.15 33.81
C LYS A 305 31.08 -44.80 34.48
N PHE A 306 32.29 -44.60 33.94
CA PHE A 306 33.52 -45.22 34.46
C PHE A 306 34.13 -44.46 35.66
N LEU A 307 33.88 -43.15 35.77
CA LEU A 307 34.41 -42.30 36.85
C LEU A 307 33.46 -42.19 38.05
N PHE A 308 32.24 -42.75 37.94
CA PHE A 308 31.12 -42.49 38.83
C PHE A 308 31.13 -43.29 40.15
N THR A 309 31.80 -44.44 40.23
CA THR A 309 31.79 -45.30 41.44
C THR A 309 32.62 -44.76 42.61
N LEU A 310 33.61 -43.92 42.33
CA LEU A 310 34.58 -43.46 43.33
C LEU A 310 34.15 -42.16 44.04
N VAL A 311 33.18 -41.43 43.50
CA VAL A 311 32.80 -40.07 43.95
C VAL A 311 31.49 -40.06 44.76
N ILE A 312 30.71 -41.15 44.73
CA ILE A 312 29.40 -41.25 45.41
C ILE A 312 29.50 -41.13 46.94
N ALA A 313 30.63 -41.52 47.56
CA ALA A 313 30.80 -41.46 49.00
C ALA A 313 30.99 -40.03 49.56
N THR A 314 31.45 -39.08 48.75
CA THR A 314 31.74 -37.70 49.18
C THR A 314 30.62 -36.71 48.85
N ILE A 315 29.74 -37.02 47.89
CA ILE A 315 28.68 -36.12 47.40
C ILE A 315 27.44 -36.08 48.30
N LEU A 316 27.17 -37.09 49.14
CA LEU A 316 26.00 -37.12 50.02
C LEU A 316 25.99 -36.01 51.09
N ILE A 317 27.16 -35.45 51.44
CA ILE A 317 27.28 -34.31 52.35
C ILE A 317 27.08 -32.96 51.62
N PHE A 318 27.29 -32.92 50.30
CA PHE A 318 27.20 -31.70 49.47
C PHE A 318 25.78 -31.47 48.91
N LEU A 319 24.98 -32.53 48.74
CA LEU A 319 23.64 -32.52 48.15
C LEU A 319 22.57 -31.74 48.95
N ALA A 320 22.75 -31.55 50.26
CA ALA A 320 21.84 -30.74 51.08
C ALA A 320 21.97 -29.23 50.80
N GLY A 321 23.14 -28.76 50.34
CA GLY A 321 23.37 -27.35 50.02
C GLY A 321 22.91 -26.94 48.61
N VAL A 322 22.96 -27.86 47.64
CA VAL A 322 22.68 -27.58 46.22
C VAL A 322 21.18 -27.55 45.91
N LEU A 323 20.37 -28.34 46.63
CA LEU A 323 18.91 -28.31 46.47
C LEU A 323 18.28 -26.97 46.89
N GLY A 324 18.87 -26.27 47.87
CA GLY A 324 18.47 -24.90 48.23
C GLY A 324 18.80 -23.86 47.14
N TRP A 325 19.83 -24.10 46.35
CA TRP A 325 20.32 -23.17 45.30
C TRP A 325 19.49 -23.25 44.01
N LEU A 326 18.99 -24.44 43.64
CA LEU A 326 18.19 -24.64 42.42
C LEU A 326 16.75 -24.12 42.55
N VAL A 327 16.14 -24.25 43.73
CA VAL A 327 14.82 -23.63 44.01
C VAL A 327 14.89 -22.09 43.99
N TRP A 328 16.07 -21.53 44.26
CA TRP A 328 16.33 -20.09 44.22
C TRP A 328 16.47 -19.52 42.79
N GLN A 329 16.83 -20.33 41.79
CA GLN A 329 17.08 -19.86 40.41
C GLN A 329 15.81 -19.80 39.53
N GLY A 330 14.84 -20.71 39.75
CA GLY A 330 13.56 -20.71 39.02
C GLY A 330 12.60 -19.58 39.43
N LYS A 331 12.63 -19.17 40.70
CA LYS A 331 11.73 -18.13 41.26
C LYS A 331 12.08 -16.69 40.82
N GLN A 332 13.17 -16.49 40.10
CA GLN A 332 13.73 -15.16 39.76
C GLN A 332 13.32 -14.66 38.36
N GLN A 333 12.96 -15.56 37.43
CA GLN A 333 12.49 -15.19 36.09
C GLN A 333 11.03 -14.69 36.13
N GLU A 334 10.18 -15.27 36.98
CA GLU A 334 8.76 -14.87 37.14
C GLU A 334 8.60 -13.45 37.70
N ARG A 335 9.47 -13.03 38.64
CA ARG A 335 9.41 -11.68 39.26
C ARG A 335 9.72 -10.55 38.28
N MET A 336 10.56 -10.80 37.27
CA MET A 336 10.95 -9.80 36.27
C MET A 336 9.86 -9.57 35.23
N LEU A 337 9.19 -10.63 34.78
CA LEU A 337 8.01 -10.50 33.91
C LEU A 337 6.91 -9.73 34.63
N GLN A 338 6.68 -9.98 35.93
CA GLN A 338 5.77 -9.16 36.72
C GLN A 338 6.20 -7.69 36.81
N VAL A 339 7.47 -7.36 37.08
CA VAL A 339 7.91 -5.94 37.12
C VAL A 339 7.69 -5.24 35.77
N ILE A 340 7.92 -5.91 34.63
CA ILE A 340 7.67 -5.36 33.28
C ILE A 340 6.17 -5.21 33.00
N ILE A 341 5.34 -6.13 33.50
CA ILE A 341 3.87 -6.08 33.41
C ILE A 341 3.30 -4.96 34.30
N ASP A 342 3.80 -4.81 35.52
CA ASP A 342 3.39 -3.80 36.50
C ASP A 342 3.81 -2.39 36.05
N ILE A 343 4.97 -2.28 35.35
CA ILE A 343 5.39 -1.07 34.62
C ILE A 343 4.37 -0.69 33.54
N HIS A 344 3.87 -1.65 32.78
CA HIS A 344 2.88 -1.40 31.73
C HIS A 344 1.48 -1.08 32.29
N ARG A 345 1.17 -1.53 33.51
CA ARG A 345 -0.10 -1.28 34.21
C ARG A 345 -0.08 -0.06 35.13
N ASP A 346 1.04 0.64 35.28
CA ASP A 346 1.26 1.76 36.22
C ASP A 346 1.06 1.36 37.71
N GLU A 347 1.32 0.09 38.03
CA GLU A 347 1.20 -0.52 39.37
C GLU A 347 2.58 -0.70 40.05
N LEU A 348 3.62 -0.04 39.54
CA LEU A 348 5.00 -0.21 39.99
C LEU A 348 5.21 0.29 41.44
N GLU A 349 5.42 -0.63 42.37
CA GLU A 349 5.91 -0.30 43.71
C GLU A 349 7.45 -0.26 43.74
N ILE A 350 8.02 0.94 43.72
CA ILE A 350 9.48 1.19 43.72
C ILE A 350 10.23 0.43 44.85
N GLU A 351 9.58 0.23 46.01
CA GLU A 351 10.18 -0.49 47.14
C GLU A 351 10.33 -2.00 46.91
N LYS A 352 9.56 -2.58 45.99
CA LYS A 352 9.61 -4.01 45.62
C LYS A 352 10.73 -4.32 44.62
N ILE A 353 11.39 -3.31 44.05
CA ILE A 353 12.51 -3.52 43.12
C ILE A 353 13.78 -3.89 43.91
N ASP A 354 14.26 -5.12 43.73
CA ASP A 354 15.44 -5.64 44.40
C ASP A 354 16.73 -5.24 43.64
N LEU A 355 17.50 -4.29 44.16
CA LEU A 355 18.73 -3.78 43.52
C LEU A 355 19.81 -4.87 43.36
N PRO A 356 20.10 -5.71 44.37
CA PRO A 356 20.99 -6.86 44.20
C PRO A 356 20.67 -7.76 43.00
N ILE A 357 19.40 -7.89 42.62
CA ILE A 357 19.01 -8.65 41.43
C ILE A 357 19.53 -7.96 40.16
N LEU A 358 19.37 -6.63 40.04
CA LEU A 358 19.87 -5.86 38.90
C LEU A 358 21.39 -6.01 38.74
N THR A 359 22.15 -5.99 39.84
CA THR A 359 23.61 -6.20 39.80
C THR A 359 23.98 -7.61 39.32
N LYS A 360 23.24 -8.65 39.75
CA LYS A 360 23.45 -10.03 39.26
C LYS A 360 23.18 -10.18 37.76
N PHE A 361 22.21 -9.42 37.23
CA PHE A 361 21.97 -9.38 35.78
C PHE A 361 23.14 -8.73 35.03
N ILE A 362 23.74 -7.68 35.57
CA ILE A 362 24.95 -7.06 35.01
C ILE A 362 26.12 -8.06 35.00
N GLU A 363 26.32 -8.82 36.08
CA GLU A 363 27.39 -9.84 36.15
C GLU A 363 27.19 -10.97 35.13
N ARG A 364 25.96 -11.47 34.99
CA ARG A 364 25.62 -12.48 33.97
C ARG A 364 25.78 -11.95 32.55
N ALA A 365 25.44 -10.69 32.32
CA ALA A 365 25.65 -10.03 31.04
C ALA A 365 27.14 -9.96 30.70
N LYS A 366 27.99 -9.58 31.66
CA LYS A 366 29.46 -9.60 31.52
C LYS A 366 30.00 -11.00 31.26
N GLU A 367 29.44 -12.02 31.89
CA GLU A 367 29.83 -13.42 31.63
C GLU A 367 29.42 -13.88 30.22
N SER A 368 28.24 -13.46 29.76
CA SER A 368 27.76 -13.73 28.40
C SER A 368 28.63 -13.04 27.35
N GLU A 369 29.03 -11.79 27.62
CA GLU A 369 29.99 -11.03 26.81
C GLU A 369 31.34 -11.76 26.71
N LYS A 370 31.89 -12.23 27.84
CA LYS A 370 33.15 -13.02 27.86
C LYS A 370 33.04 -14.32 27.08
N LYS A 371 31.86 -14.94 27.03
CA LYS A 371 31.59 -16.17 26.26
C LYS A 371 31.32 -15.90 24.77
N GLY A 372 31.44 -14.66 24.31
CA GLY A 372 31.19 -14.26 22.92
C GLY A 372 29.71 -14.12 22.57
N ASN A 373 28.80 -14.21 23.54
CA ASN A 373 27.36 -14.06 23.32
C ASN A 373 26.95 -12.59 23.49
N ILE A 374 27.36 -11.78 22.52
CA ILE A 374 27.23 -10.31 22.52
C ILE A 374 25.76 -9.86 22.57
N GLN A 375 24.87 -10.50 21.79
CA GLN A 375 23.46 -10.15 21.76
C GLN A 375 22.76 -10.36 23.12
N ASN A 376 23.05 -11.47 23.79
CA ASN A 376 22.47 -11.73 25.12
C ASN A 376 23.01 -10.76 26.18
N ALA A 377 24.29 -10.36 26.07
CA ALA A 377 24.88 -9.35 26.94
C ALA A 377 24.18 -7.99 26.74
N ILE A 378 24.04 -7.52 25.50
CA ILE A 378 23.35 -6.27 25.15
C ILE A 378 21.90 -6.28 25.64
N SER A 379 21.14 -7.35 25.36
CA SER A 379 19.75 -7.47 25.81
C SER A 379 19.62 -7.38 27.33
N SER A 380 20.53 -8.04 28.05
CA SER A 380 20.55 -8.02 29.51
C SER A 380 20.88 -6.64 30.08
N TYR A 381 21.85 -5.94 29.48
CA TYR A 381 22.16 -4.55 29.83
C TYR A 381 20.96 -3.63 29.60
N ASN A 382 20.27 -3.73 28.46
CA ASN A 382 19.08 -2.91 28.18
C ASN A 382 17.95 -3.13 29.16
N ASN A 383 17.70 -4.36 29.57
CA ASN A 383 16.65 -4.65 30.56
C ASN A 383 16.92 -3.91 31.88
N VAL A 384 18.17 -3.91 32.35
CA VAL A 384 18.55 -3.16 33.55
C VAL A 384 18.43 -1.64 33.33
N ARG A 385 18.84 -1.13 32.16
CA ARG A 385 18.70 0.29 31.79
C ARG A 385 17.24 0.75 31.78
N SER A 386 16.34 -0.01 31.17
CA SER A 386 14.92 0.31 31.08
C SER A 386 14.27 0.32 32.46
N ILE A 387 14.52 -0.70 33.29
CA ILE A 387 13.99 -0.77 34.66
C ILE A 387 14.47 0.41 35.50
N THR A 388 15.77 0.72 35.46
CA THR A 388 16.34 1.83 36.24
C THR A 388 15.82 3.19 35.76
N SER A 389 15.58 3.37 34.46
CA SER A 389 15.04 4.61 33.89
C SER A 389 13.57 4.83 34.27
N LEU A 390 12.76 3.78 34.20
CA LEU A 390 11.35 3.83 34.58
C LEU A 390 11.18 4.05 36.09
N ALA A 391 12.00 3.40 36.91
CA ALA A 391 12.01 3.62 38.36
C ALA A 391 12.39 5.08 38.71
N GLN A 392 13.41 5.65 38.04
CA GLN A 392 13.78 7.06 38.22
C GLN A 392 12.64 8.00 37.84
N LYS A 393 11.97 7.74 36.70
CA LYS A 393 10.82 8.53 36.27
C LYS A 393 9.70 8.48 37.29
N LYS A 394 9.29 7.28 37.73
CA LYS A 394 8.22 7.12 38.74
C LYS A 394 8.55 7.87 40.03
N ILE A 395 9.80 7.80 40.51
CA ILE A 395 10.23 8.58 41.69
C ILE A 395 10.11 10.09 41.44
N ASN A 396 10.52 10.58 40.28
CA ASN A 396 10.44 12.00 39.95
C ASN A 396 8.99 12.48 39.74
N ASP A 397 8.10 11.64 39.23
CA ASP A 397 6.68 11.93 39.04
C ASP A 397 5.93 11.94 40.38
N ASP A 398 6.19 10.95 41.24
CA ASP A 398 5.59 10.84 42.58
C ASP A 398 6.15 11.90 43.55
N PHE A 399 7.40 12.34 43.32
CA PHE A 399 8.11 13.32 44.16
C PHE A 399 8.93 14.32 43.31
N PRO A 400 8.28 15.30 42.64
CA PRO A 400 8.96 16.29 41.81
C PRO A 400 10.02 17.08 42.60
N ILE A 401 11.19 17.28 41.97
CA ILE A 401 12.41 17.89 42.54
C ILE A 401 12.24 19.41 42.81
N ASN A 402 11.02 19.91 43.02
CA ASN A 402 10.77 21.30 43.43
C ASN A 402 10.47 21.37 44.94
N PRO A 403 11.49 21.55 45.80
CA PRO A 403 11.30 21.65 47.25
C PRO A 403 10.41 22.83 47.67
N ASN A 404 10.24 23.85 46.81
CA ASN A 404 9.42 25.03 47.13
C ASN A 404 7.91 24.80 46.95
N LYS A 405 7.48 23.67 46.38
CA LYS A 405 6.05 23.30 46.26
C LYS A 405 5.50 22.56 47.48
N TYR A 406 6.35 22.20 48.44
CA TYR A 406 6.00 21.44 49.64
C TYR A 406 5.98 22.33 50.89
N GLN A 407 5.25 23.45 50.87
CA GLN A 407 5.13 24.32 52.05
C GLN A 407 4.26 23.73 53.17
N ASN A 408 3.60 22.57 52.97
CA ASN A 408 2.72 21.95 53.96
C ASN A 408 2.94 20.43 54.12
N ILE A 409 4.17 19.96 54.35
CA ILE A 409 4.39 18.58 54.83
C ILE A 409 4.25 18.57 56.35
N GLN A 410 3.03 18.30 56.84
CA GLN A 410 2.72 18.25 58.28
C GLN A 410 2.70 16.83 58.88
N LYS A 411 3.39 15.85 58.28
CA LYS A 411 3.55 14.50 58.88
C LYS A 411 4.97 13.97 58.77
N TYR A 412 5.54 13.53 59.90
CA TYR A 412 6.85 12.89 60.04
C TYR A 412 7.04 11.67 59.10
N GLN A 413 5.96 11.03 58.64
CA GLN A 413 5.98 9.89 57.71
C GLN A 413 6.42 10.25 56.28
N ASP A 414 6.14 11.45 55.79
CA ASP A 414 6.48 11.84 54.41
C ASP A 414 7.96 12.22 54.24
N ILE A 415 8.60 12.73 55.30
CA ILE A 415 10.03 13.10 55.30
C ILE A 415 10.93 11.84 55.28
N SER A 416 10.57 10.81 56.06
CA SER A 416 11.27 9.52 56.07
C SER A 416 11.15 8.81 54.73
N ARG A 417 9.95 8.84 54.12
CA ARG A 417 9.69 8.26 52.81
C ARG A 417 10.45 8.98 51.69
N TYR A 418 10.51 10.31 51.73
CA TYR A 418 11.28 11.12 50.77
C TYR A 418 12.80 10.83 50.83
N SER A 419 13.38 10.73 52.03
CA SER A 419 14.82 10.43 52.16
C SER A 419 15.19 9.02 51.64
N LYS A 420 14.30 8.03 51.86
CA LYS A 420 14.42 6.68 51.30
C LYS A 420 14.34 6.68 49.77
N TYR A 421 13.41 7.43 49.17
CA TYR A 421 13.29 7.55 47.72
C TYR A 421 14.46 8.31 47.08
N LYS A 422 14.97 9.36 47.74
CA LYS A 422 16.16 10.09 47.29
C LYS A 422 17.40 9.19 47.23
N LYS A 423 17.60 8.34 48.25
CA LYS A 423 18.66 7.33 48.25
C LYS A 423 18.48 6.34 47.10
N ARG A 424 17.26 5.83 46.92
CA ARG A 424 16.93 4.91 45.82
C ARG A 424 17.13 5.51 44.44
N LEU A 425 16.80 6.79 44.26
CA LEU A 425 17.03 7.52 43.02
C LEU A 425 18.52 7.56 42.68
N ALA A 426 19.38 7.84 43.66
CA ALA A 426 20.83 7.83 43.47
C ALA A 426 21.36 6.42 43.11
N GLU A 427 20.83 5.37 43.75
CA GLU A 427 21.20 3.97 43.45
C GLU A 427 20.78 3.57 42.03
N PHE A 428 19.56 3.90 41.60
CA PHE A 428 19.12 3.65 40.23
C PHE A 428 19.92 4.45 39.20
N LYS A 429 20.27 5.70 39.51
CA LYS A 429 21.11 6.54 38.65
C LYS A 429 22.49 5.92 38.46
N ALA A 430 23.15 5.51 39.54
CA ALA A 430 24.47 4.87 39.48
C ALA A 430 24.47 3.57 38.67
N ILE A 431 23.46 2.71 38.86
CA ILE A 431 23.32 1.47 38.08
C ILE A 431 23.06 1.78 36.59
N LYS A 432 22.20 2.76 36.30
CA LYS A 432 21.93 3.19 34.92
C LYS A 432 23.21 3.71 34.23
N GLU A 433 23.98 4.56 34.90
CA GLU A 433 25.25 5.09 34.38
C GLU A 433 26.25 3.96 34.10
N GLN A 434 26.41 3.02 35.05
CA GLN A 434 27.27 1.85 34.87
C GLN A 434 26.88 1.02 33.64
N VAL A 435 25.58 0.79 33.44
CA VAL A 435 25.07 0.00 32.32
C VAL A 435 25.18 0.76 31.00
N ASN A 436 24.98 2.08 31.00
CA ASN A 436 25.20 2.92 29.83
C ASN A 436 26.65 2.82 29.34
N ASP A 437 27.64 2.87 30.25
CA ASP A 437 29.06 2.74 29.88
C ASP A 437 29.38 1.34 29.33
N LEU A 438 28.76 0.29 29.87
CA LEU A 438 28.91 -1.08 29.34
C LEU A 438 28.29 -1.21 27.94
N LEU A 439 27.14 -0.60 27.70
CA LEU A 439 26.49 -0.57 26.38
C LEU A 439 27.32 0.19 25.35
N VAL A 440 27.89 1.35 25.71
CA VAL A 440 28.81 2.09 24.83
C VAL A 440 30.01 1.20 24.47
N ASN A 441 30.66 0.61 25.48
CA ASN A 441 31.85 -0.21 25.26
C ASN A 441 31.60 -1.42 24.34
N ILE A 442 30.47 -2.10 24.50
CA ILE A 442 30.18 -3.30 23.69
C ILE A 442 29.75 -2.92 22.26
N LEU A 443 28.97 -1.84 22.09
CA LEU A 443 28.55 -1.34 20.78
C LEU A 443 29.74 -0.80 19.98
N SER A 444 30.61 -0.01 20.61
CA SER A 444 31.82 0.52 19.97
C SER A 444 32.78 -0.58 19.50
N LYS A 445 32.77 -1.76 20.15
CA LYS A 445 33.62 -2.89 19.77
C LYS A 445 33.01 -3.79 18.71
N ASP A 446 31.70 -4.02 18.74
CA ASP A 446 31.05 -4.99 17.86
C ASP A 446 30.21 -4.37 16.73
N SER A 447 29.35 -3.39 17.05
CA SER A 447 28.32 -2.90 16.11
C SER A 447 28.75 -1.67 15.32
N ILE A 448 29.50 -0.75 15.95
CA ILE A 448 29.98 0.47 15.28
C ILE A 448 30.97 0.16 14.14
N PRO A 449 31.96 -0.74 14.30
CA PRO A 449 32.86 -1.07 13.20
C PRO A 449 32.14 -1.68 11.99
N LYS A 450 31.06 -2.45 12.21
CA LYS A 450 30.21 -3.00 11.14
C LYS A 450 29.49 -1.88 10.40
N LEU A 451 28.90 -0.94 11.14
CA LEU A 451 28.24 0.23 10.58
C LEU A 451 29.21 1.10 9.75
N GLU A 452 30.41 1.36 10.27
CA GLU A 452 31.45 2.11 9.57
C GLU A 452 31.89 1.44 8.26
N SER A 453 32.08 0.12 8.28
CA SER A 453 32.38 -0.67 7.07
C SER A 453 31.27 -0.54 6.03
N TYR A 454 30.00 -0.71 6.42
CA TYR A 454 28.87 -0.54 5.50
C TYR A 454 28.77 0.87 4.91
N LEU A 455 29.03 1.91 5.71
CA LEU A 455 29.02 3.30 5.25
C LEU A 455 30.17 3.58 4.27
N LYS A 456 31.38 3.09 4.58
CA LYS A 456 32.55 3.24 3.70
C LYS A 456 32.36 2.54 2.36
N GLU A 457 31.71 1.39 2.36
CA GLU A 457 31.37 0.60 1.17
C GLU A 457 30.11 1.10 0.44
N LYS A 458 29.45 2.15 0.94
CA LYS A 458 28.16 2.67 0.43
C LYS A 458 27.06 1.60 0.37
N LYS A 459 27.13 0.58 1.22
CA LYS A 459 26.12 -0.48 1.38
C LYS A 459 25.05 0.00 2.36
N TYR A 460 24.13 0.85 1.91
CA TYR A 460 23.10 1.42 2.77
C TYR A 460 21.97 0.44 3.14
N GLY A 461 21.70 -0.55 2.27
CA GLY A 461 20.51 -1.40 2.37
C GLY A 461 19.27 -0.72 1.78
N LYS A 462 18.36 -1.49 1.19
CA LYS A 462 17.10 -1.01 0.59
C LYS A 462 15.91 -1.50 1.38
N LYS A 463 14.83 -0.72 1.41
CA LYS A 463 13.56 -1.15 1.99
C LYS A 463 13.00 -2.34 1.19
N LYS A 464 12.64 -3.43 1.86
CA LYS A 464 12.00 -4.61 1.25
C LYS A 464 10.54 -4.29 0.92
N VAL A 465 10.07 -4.75 -0.24
CA VAL A 465 8.76 -4.37 -0.81
C VAL A 465 7.57 -4.95 0.00
N GLU A 466 7.77 -6.08 0.68
CA GLU A 466 6.72 -6.83 1.38
C GLU A 466 6.84 -6.78 2.92
N SER A 467 7.76 -5.99 3.47
CA SER A 467 7.95 -5.95 4.92
C SER A 467 6.74 -5.30 5.61
N LYS A 468 6.06 -6.06 6.48
CA LYS A 468 5.03 -5.50 7.38
C LYS A 468 5.67 -4.38 8.20
N PRO A 469 4.92 -3.32 8.54
CA PRO A 469 5.40 -2.30 9.47
C PRO A 469 6.02 -2.98 10.70
N SER A 470 5.36 -3.94 11.35
CA SER A 470 5.89 -4.65 12.52
C SER A 470 7.19 -5.47 12.36
N ASP A 471 7.72 -5.67 11.15
CA ASP A 471 8.87 -6.56 10.87
C ASP A 471 10.18 -5.78 10.60
N PHE A 472 10.52 -4.88 11.51
CA PHE A 472 11.44 -3.79 11.24
C PHE A 472 12.92 -4.17 11.10
N GLU A 473 13.42 -5.20 11.81
CA GLU A 473 14.79 -5.69 11.61
C GLU A 473 15.01 -6.13 10.16
N TYR A 474 13.95 -6.66 9.54
CA TYR A 474 13.99 -7.20 8.20
C TYR A 474 13.39 -6.24 7.17
N GLN A 475 12.99 -5.03 7.55
CA GLN A 475 12.51 -4.00 6.61
C GLN A 475 13.59 -3.55 5.64
N PHE A 476 14.85 -3.59 6.05
CA PHE A 476 15.98 -3.24 5.19
C PHE A 476 16.76 -4.48 4.81
N THR A 477 17.28 -4.53 3.58
CA THR A 477 18.35 -5.47 3.24
C THR A 477 19.60 -5.12 4.05
N GLU A 478 20.51 -6.09 4.16
CA GLU A 478 21.79 -5.91 4.86
C GLU A 478 22.52 -4.63 4.40
N GLY A 479 22.96 -3.84 5.38
CA GLY A 479 23.63 -2.56 5.15
C GLY A 479 23.48 -1.60 6.33
N ALA A 480 23.97 -0.37 6.14
CA ALA A 480 24.05 0.65 7.17
C ALA A 480 22.68 0.96 7.81
N LEU A 481 21.59 0.99 7.04
CA LEU A 481 20.24 1.25 7.58
C LEU A 481 19.77 0.12 8.50
N GLN A 482 20.00 -1.13 8.11
CA GLN A 482 19.64 -2.28 8.94
C GLN A 482 20.45 -2.29 10.24
N GLU A 483 21.77 -2.07 10.16
CA GLU A 483 22.66 -2.06 11.33
C GLU A 483 22.36 -0.89 12.27
N THR A 484 22.08 0.30 11.73
CA THR A 484 21.62 1.47 12.50
C THR A 484 20.33 1.17 13.24
N TYR A 485 19.38 0.49 12.58
CA TYR A 485 18.12 0.09 13.21
C TYR A 485 18.34 -0.91 14.35
N LYS A 486 19.18 -1.93 14.12
CA LYS A 486 19.57 -2.90 15.17
C LYS A 486 20.15 -2.18 16.39
N ILE A 487 21.05 -1.22 16.19
CA ILE A 487 21.64 -0.43 17.28
C ILE A 487 20.56 0.34 18.05
N LEU A 488 19.73 1.12 17.37
CA LEU A 488 18.76 2.00 18.02
C LEU A 488 17.61 1.25 18.70
N ILE A 489 17.06 0.25 18.02
CA ILE A 489 15.81 -0.38 18.44
C ILE A 489 16.05 -1.66 19.23
N ILE A 490 16.92 -2.54 18.75
CA ILE A 490 17.16 -3.85 19.41
C ILE A 490 18.18 -3.68 20.53
N TYR A 491 19.30 -3.00 20.24
CA TYR A 491 20.43 -2.93 21.15
C TYR A 491 20.41 -1.77 22.11
N LEU A 492 19.56 -0.77 21.90
CA LEU A 492 19.33 0.26 22.88
C LEU A 492 17.89 0.29 23.38
N GLY A 493 16.97 -0.48 22.78
CA GLY A 493 15.60 -0.63 23.29
C GLY A 493 14.82 0.68 23.28
N ALA A 494 14.97 1.52 22.24
CA ALA A 494 14.22 2.77 22.11
C ALA A 494 12.71 2.55 21.87
N ASP A 495 12.32 1.33 21.50
CA ASP A 495 10.94 0.89 21.25
C ASP A 495 10.53 -0.17 22.28
N ILE A 496 10.01 0.28 23.43
CA ILE A 496 9.69 -0.62 24.55
C ILE A 496 8.50 -1.53 24.24
N ASN A 497 7.49 -1.00 23.54
CA ASN A 497 6.27 -1.76 23.24
C ASN A 497 6.44 -2.70 22.03
N LYS A 498 7.64 -2.73 21.41
CA LYS A 498 7.95 -3.52 20.21
C LYS A 498 7.01 -3.20 19.05
N SER A 499 6.47 -1.98 19.01
CA SER A 499 5.61 -1.50 17.92
C SER A 499 6.42 -1.08 16.70
N GLY A 500 7.74 -0.93 16.89
CA GLY A 500 8.79 -0.56 15.97
C GLY A 500 8.72 0.85 15.41
N TYR A 501 7.90 1.71 16.03
CA TYR A 501 7.98 3.15 15.92
C TYR A 501 8.05 3.76 17.33
N ILE A 502 8.81 4.84 17.48
CA ILE A 502 8.81 5.65 18.72
C ILE A 502 7.56 6.53 18.65
N GLY A 503 6.43 5.99 19.11
CA GLY A 503 5.11 6.57 18.85
C GLY A 503 4.50 7.32 20.01
N ASN A 504 4.89 6.96 21.23
CA ASN A 504 4.34 7.58 22.43
C ASN A 504 5.39 8.43 23.15
N GLN A 505 4.91 9.45 23.87
CA GLN A 505 5.77 10.37 24.62
C GLN A 505 6.66 9.64 25.65
N LYS A 506 6.18 8.50 26.20
CA LYS A 506 6.95 7.68 27.14
C LYS A 506 8.19 7.05 26.48
N GLU A 507 8.11 6.62 25.23
CA GLU A 507 9.25 6.09 24.44
C GLU A 507 10.25 7.18 24.03
N ALA A 508 9.75 8.36 23.65
CA ALA A 508 10.62 9.50 23.31
C ALA A 508 11.45 9.99 24.51
N GLU A 509 10.92 9.87 25.73
CA GLU A 509 11.56 10.28 26.98
C GLU A 509 12.66 9.30 27.45
N ILE A 510 12.59 8.03 27.06
CA ILE A 510 13.56 6.98 27.44
C ILE A 510 14.62 6.70 26.35
N MET A 511 14.53 7.41 25.23
CA MET A 511 15.49 7.33 24.13
C MET A 511 16.91 7.48 24.71
N PRO A 512 17.85 6.60 24.33
CA PRO A 512 19.20 6.50 24.90
C PRO A 512 20.12 7.65 24.46
N ARG A 513 19.67 8.91 24.54
CA ARG A 513 20.38 10.08 24.00
C ARG A 513 21.79 10.21 24.55
N GLU A 514 21.98 9.95 25.84
CA GLU A 514 23.30 9.96 26.50
C GLU A 514 24.26 8.89 25.94
N ILE A 515 23.73 7.73 25.54
CA ILE A 515 24.55 6.67 24.93
C ILE A 515 24.90 7.06 23.49
N LEU A 516 23.93 7.59 22.74
CA LEU A 516 24.16 8.05 21.37
C LEU A 516 25.20 9.17 21.32
N LEU A 517 25.12 10.16 22.22
CA LEU A 517 26.10 11.23 22.36
C LEU A 517 27.49 10.78 22.83
N LYS A 518 27.60 9.58 23.43
CA LYS A 518 28.90 8.99 23.80
C LYS A 518 29.49 8.13 22.68
N ILE A 519 28.64 7.65 21.76
CA ILE A 519 29.02 6.85 20.60
C ILE A 519 29.41 7.76 19.43
N GLU A 520 28.65 8.83 19.22
CA GLU A 520 29.03 9.99 18.38
C GLU A 520 30.30 10.65 18.94
#